data_AF-A0A6F9C7Y6-F1
#
_entry.id   AF-A0A6F9C7Y6-F1
#
_cell.length_a   1.000
_cell.length_b   1.000
_cell.length_c   1.000
_cell.angle_alpha   90.00
_cell.angle_beta   90.00
_cell.angle_gamma   90.00
#
_symmetry.space_group_name_H-M   'P 1'
#
loop_
_entity.id
_entity.type
_entity.pdbx_description
1 polymer ?
#
loop_
_entity_poly.entity_id
_entity_poly.type
_entity_poly.pdbx_seq_one_letter_code
_entity_poly.pdbx_strand_id
1 'polypeptide(L)'
;MSPLFVDGLLGEPGEETLIMTIFGHVSHRSEWQLVKIDFRSIFNRRCTEGDYQTWHLHNRGEPCIMGVKRIYRKLKPVARCVMGKTYSVTMTSAPCDCTEADFECDYGYERRSDGKCTPAFWFLPSYRKVVSNNCTAGVIAEYMARRQHCPTQAPKGLHLVTSEGKLTATLGTNVTFLVFLEEGDGARTSIMVDFGDGHALTYSNVSSIEDGIKHIYKAVGIFRVTATGENSLGSESVVLYLHVTCQLEYIHLSTPFVAVKSKEVNLTAVLWPSQVGTVTYIWWFGNNSEVSAGNAILQDRKTIAVHEYFRSHLLAFSSNLDDHNPDVAEWRLDVSRVIKNTMVQLSEILLSALNQNLVQFTLRPGVQVTVYAAHLSAAPLVDTSENHSGSAMLMLLSVVVLGLAIFVVYKFKRKIPGLNVYAQMQNEKEQEMIPSPVSLTESTLVSPNTPRELVTSPELMDTELNTRPIGCIKPHAHVKFSNELPTYINI
;
A
#
# COMPACT_ATOMS: atom_id res chain seq x y z
N MET A 1 -36.36 -1.26 -69.94
CA MET A 1 -36.07 -1.06 -68.51
C MET A 1 -34.56 -1.14 -68.32
N SER A 2 -33.96 -0.21 -67.59
CA SER A 2 -32.57 -0.30 -67.16
C SER A 2 -32.46 -1.26 -65.96
N PRO A 3 -31.40 -2.08 -65.85
CA PRO A 3 -31.20 -2.93 -64.68
C PRO A 3 -30.88 -2.09 -63.44
N LEU A 4 -31.30 -2.59 -62.27
CA LEU A 4 -30.97 -2.04 -60.96
C LEU A 4 -29.84 -2.89 -60.36
N PHE A 5 -28.74 -2.27 -59.92
CA PHE A 5 -27.78 -2.94 -59.04
C PHE A 5 -28.39 -2.97 -57.64
N VAL A 6 -28.53 -4.16 -57.07
CA VAL A 6 -29.22 -4.36 -55.78
C VAL A 6 -28.19 -4.34 -54.65
N ASP A 7 -28.33 -3.38 -53.75
CA ASP A 7 -27.49 -3.26 -52.54
C ASP A 7 -28.10 -4.03 -51.36
N GLY A 8 -29.43 -4.14 -51.29
CA GLY A 8 -30.08 -4.93 -50.25
C GLY A 8 -31.60 -5.04 -50.34
N LEU A 9 -32.16 -5.75 -49.37
CA LEU A 9 -33.56 -6.15 -49.29
C LEU A 9 -34.04 -6.06 -47.83
N LEU A 10 -35.16 -5.38 -47.62
CA LEU A 10 -35.76 -5.14 -46.31
C LEU A 10 -37.20 -5.68 -46.29
N GLY A 11 -37.53 -6.49 -45.28
CA GLY A 11 -38.91 -6.80 -44.93
C GLY A 11 -39.47 -5.75 -43.96
N GLU A 12 -40.75 -5.42 -44.08
CA GLU A 12 -41.43 -4.55 -43.10
C GLU A 12 -41.53 -5.29 -41.74
N PRO A 13 -41.25 -4.63 -40.59
CA PRO A 13 -41.22 -5.30 -39.30
C PRO A 13 -42.61 -5.83 -38.87
N GLY A 14 -42.74 -7.16 -38.82
CA GLY A 14 -43.92 -7.88 -38.34
C GLY A 14 -44.16 -9.18 -39.10
N GLU A 15 -44.69 -10.21 -38.42
CA GLU A 15 -44.83 -11.56 -38.98
C GLU A 15 -45.93 -11.71 -40.05
N GLU A 16 -46.85 -10.73 -40.14
CA GLU A 16 -47.95 -10.71 -41.13
C GLU A 16 -47.65 -9.79 -42.33
N THR A 17 -46.46 -9.18 -42.41
CA THR A 17 -46.13 -8.25 -43.48
C THR A 17 -45.80 -9.02 -44.77
N LEU A 18 -46.37 -8.55 -45.88
CA LEU A 18 -46.15 -9.09 -47.22
C LEU A 18 -45.52 -8.03 -48.12
N ILE A 19 -44.76 -7.12 -47.51
CA ILE A 19 -44.15 -5.97 -48.12
C ILE A 19 -42.64 -6.12 -48.04
N MET A 20 -42.02 -6.09 -49.21
CA MET A 20 -40.58 -6.26 -49.40
C MET A 20 -40.05 -5.05 -50.15
N THR A 21 -39.04 -4.38 -49.61
CA THR A 21 -38.40 -3.22 -50.24
C THR A 21 -37.01 -3.60 -50.68
N ILE A 22 -36.77 -3.56 -52.00
CA ILE A 22 -35.43 -3.71 -52.58
C ILE A 22 -34.87 -2.30 -52.73
N PHE A 23 -33.62 -2.08 -52.30
CA PHE A 23 -32.92 -0.81 -52.49
C PHE A 23 -31.62 -1.02 -53.27
N GLY A 24 -31.26 -0.02 -54.08
CA GLY A 24 -30.14 -0.13 -55.00
C GLY A 24 -29.90 1.13 -55.82
N HIS A 25 -29.01 1.04 -56.82
CA HIS A 25 -28.70 2.13 -57.74
C HIS A 25 -28.67 1.67 -59.21
N VAL A 26 -29.06 2.52 -60.17
CA VAL A 26 -29.03 2.15 -61.61
C VAL A 26 -27.61 2.23 -62.19
N SER A 27 -26.72 3.00 -61.56
CA SER A 27 -25.29 3.12 -61.85
C SER A 27 -24.59 3.70 -60.61
N HIS A 28 -23.28 3.54 -60.49
CA HIS A 28 -22.48 4.07 -59.36
C HIS A 28 -22.50 5.61 -59.23
N ARG A 29 -23.09 6.34 -60.19
CA ARG A 29 -23.32 7.80 -60.14
C ARG A 29 -24.81 8.17 -60.09
N SER A 30 -25.71 7.19 -59.96
CA SER A 30 -27.15 7.41 -59.86
C SER A 30 -27.58 7.58 -58.41
N GLU A 31 -28.70 8.27 -58.21
CA GLU A 31 -29.39 8.30 -56.93
C GLU A 31 -29.93 6.91 -56.54
N TRP A 32 -30.15 6.74 -55.24
CA TRP A 32 -30.78 5.54 -54.66
C TRP A 32 -32.20 5.36 -55.18
N GLN A 33 -32.54 4.15 -55.58
CA GLN A 33 -33.90 3.74 -55.94
C GLN A 33 -34.41 2.70 -54.95
N LEU A 34 -35.68 2.85 -54.57
CA LEU A 34 -36.39 1.93 -53.69
C LEU A 34 -37.57 1.33 -54.46
N VAL A 35 -37.59 0.00 -54.56
CA VAL A 35 -38.67 -0.76 -55.19
C VAL A 35 -39.46 -1.47 -54.09
N LYS A 36 -40.64 -0.94 -53.77
CA LYS A 36 -41.58 -1.55 -52.84
C LYS A 36 -42.46 -2.56 -53.57
N ILE A 37 -42.35 -3.83 -53.20
CA ILE A 37 -43.16 -4.94 -53.72
C ILE A 37 -44.19 -5.33 -52.67
N ASP A 38 -45.46 -5.45 -53.08
CA ASP A 38 -46.60 -5.76 -52.22
C ASP A 38 -47.28 -7.07 -52.66
N PHE A 39 -46.98 -8.15 -51.93
CA PHE A 39 -47.48 -9.49 -52.22
C PHE A 39 -48.93 -9.72 -51.71
N ARG A 40 -49.58 -8.73 -51.06
CA ARG A 40 -50.99 -8.85 -50.63
C ARG A 40 -51.97 -9.06 -51.79
N SER A 41 -51.59 -8.59 -52.98
CA SER A 41 -52.30 -8.83 -54.24
C SER A 41 -52.35 -10.31 -54.65
N ILE A 42 -51.35 -11.11 -54.27
CA ILE A 42 -51.22 -12.53 -54.59
C ILE A 42 -51.80 -13.41 -53.47
N PHE A 43 -51.66 -12.98 -52.21
CA PHE A 43 -52.16 -13.68 -51.03
C PHE A 43 -53.32 -12.90 -50.40
N ASN A 44 -54.47 -12.91 -51.06
CA ASN A 44 -55.63 -12.07 -50.73
C ASN A 44 -56.51 -12.56 -49.56
N ARG A 45 -56.23 -13.72 -48.97
CA ARG A 45 -57.00 -14.33 -47.88
C ARG A 45 -56.10 -14.88 -46.77
N ARG A 46 -56.63 -14.97 -45.55
CA ARG A 46 -55.98 -15.71 -44.44
C ARG A 46 -56.12 -17.22 -44.65
N CYS A 47 -55.14 -17.98 -44.15
CA CYS A 47 -55.18 -19.44 -44.19
C CYS A 47 -56.15 -20.00 -43.13
N THR A 48 -56.82 -21.09 -43.50
CA THR A 48 -57.76 -21.87 -42.68
C THR A 48 -57.17 -23.25 -42.36
N GLU A 49 -57.75 -24.00 -41.42
CA GLU A 49 -57.26 -25.34 -41.05
C GLU A 49 -57.10 -26.29 -42.25
N GLY A 50 -57.98 -26.19 -43.27
CA GLY A 50 -57.91 -27.01 -44.48
C GLY A 50 -56.71 -26.73 -45.39
N ASP A 51 -56.05 -25.58 -45.25
CA ASP A 51 -54.89 -25.16 -46.04
C ASP A 51 -53.58 -25.81 -45.59
N TYR A 52 -53.56 -26.43 -44.41
CA TYR A 52 -52.37 -26.99 -43.79
C TYR A 52 -52.25 -28.51 -43.93
N GLN A 53 -51.02 -29.01 -43.85
CA GLN A 53 -50.66 -30.41 -43.74
C GLN A 53 -49.72 -30.61 -42.55
N THR A 54 -49.77 -31.77 -41.89
CA THR A 54 -48.86 -32.10 -40.79
C THR A 54 -47.46 -32.47 -41.29
N TRP A 55 -46.44 -32.10 -40.52
CA TRP A 55 -45.06 -32.51 -40.73
C TRP A 55 -44.45 -32.94 -39.40
N HIS A 56 -43.99 -34.19 -39.33
CA HIS A 56 -43.36 -34.74 -38.14
C HIS A 56 -41.89 -34.33 -38.14
N LEU A 57 -41.43 -33.69 -37.07
CA LEU A 57 -40.00 -33.43 -36.88
C LEU A 57 -39.32 -34.74 -36.50
N HIS A 58 -38.27 -35.12 -37.24
CA HIS A 58 -37.47 -36.31 -36.97
C HIS A 58 -35.99 -36.06 -37.28
N ASN A 59 -35.09 -36.78 -36.60
CA ASN A 59 -33.66 -36.81 -36.91
C ASN A 59 -33.31 -38.20 -37.47
N ARG A 60 -32.95 -38.29 -38.76
CA ARG A 60 -32.62 -39.57 -39.44
C ARG A 60 -33.65 -40.71 -39.28
N GLY A 61 -34.92 -40.37 -39.04
CA GLY A 61 -36.02 -41.31 -38.79
C GLY A 61 -36.52 -41.31 -37.35
N GLU A 62 -35.71 -40.88 -36.39
CA GLU A 62 -36.10 -40.80 -34.97
C GLU A 62 -37.05 -39.61 -34.71
N PRO A 63 -38.32 -39.85 -34.30
CA PRO A 63 -39.31 -38.79 -34.10
C PRO A 63 -39.23 -38.14 -32.71
N CYS A 64 -38.44 -38.70 -31.79
CA CYS A 64 -38.25 -38.15 -30.46
C CYS A 64 -37.02 -37.22 -30.43
N ILE A 65 -37.23 -35.94 -30.12
CA ILE A 65 -36.14 -34.96 -30.00
C ILE A 65 -36.33 -34.17 -28.71
N MET A 66 -35.33 -34.15 -27.83
CA MET A 66 -35.43 -33.57 -26.47
C MET A 66 -36.58 -34.18 -25.65
N GLY A 67 -36.76 -35.51 -25.74
CA GLY A 67 -37.80 -36.25 -25.02
C GLY A 67 -39.24 -35.98 -25.47
N VAL A 68 -39.46 -35.34 -26.63
CA VAL A 68 -40.79 -34.95 -27.11
C VAL A 68 -40.96 -35.22 -28.60
N LYS A 69 -42.10 -35.79 -28.99
CA LYS A 69 -42.54 -35.87 -30.39
C LYS A 69 -43.20 -34.55 -30.78
N ARG A 70 -42.60 -33.81 -31.72
CA ARG A 70 -43.12 -32.52 -32.22
C ARG A 70 -43.72 -32.67 -33.61
N ILE A 71 -44.97 -32.25 -33.75
CA ILE A 71 -45.68 -32.20 -35.03
C ILE A 71 -45.89 -30.73 -35.38
N TYR A 72 -45.34 -30.31 -36.50
CA TYR A 72 -45.55 -28.97 -37.02
C TYR A 72 -46.65 -29.01 -38.07
N ARG A 73 -47.27 -27.86 -38.31
CA ARG A 73 -48.19 -27.69 -39.42
C ARG A 73 -47.50 -26.83 -40.47
N LYS A 74 -47.45 -27.34 -41.71
CA LYS A 74 -46.88 -26.64 -42.88
C LYS A 74 -48.01 -26.31 -43.85
N LEU A 75 -47.87 -25.19 -44.56
CA LEU A 75 -48.82 -24.83 -45.60
C LEU A 75 -48.73 -25.84 -46.75
N LYS A 76 -49.87 -26.27 -47.30
CA LYS A 76 -49.89 -27.12 -48.50
C LYS A 76 -49.32 -26.35 -49.70
N PRO A 77 -48.52 -26.96 -50.59
CA PRO A 77 -47.95 -26.28 -51.76
C PRO A 77 -48.98 -25.60 -52.70
N VAL A 78 -50.24 -26.06 -52.65
CA VAL A 78 -51.35 -25.52 -53.46
C VAL A 78 -52.12 -24.37 -52.77
N ALA A 79 -51.89 -24.12 -51.47
CA ALA A 79 -52.64 -23.11 -50.72
C ALA A 79 -52.02 -21.71 -50.91
N ARG A 80 -52.82 -20.78 -51.43
CA ARG A 80 -52.45 -19.36 -51.61
C ARG A 80 -53.17 -18.52 -50.56
N CYS A 81 -52.53 -18.30 -49.42
CA CYS A 81 -53.07 -17.54 -48.30
C CYS A 81 -51.97 -17.04 -47.35
N VAL A 82 -52.30 -16.09 -46.48
CA VAL A 82 -51.41 -15.52 -45.46
C VAL A 82 -51.57 -16.29 -44.13
N MET A 83 -50.45 -16.64 -43.49
CA MET A 83 -50.43 -17.15 -42.12
C MET A 83 -50.76 -16.01 -41.14
N GLY A 84 -51.47 -16.29 -40.05
CA GLY A 84 -51.91 -15.28 -39.07
C GLY A 84 -51.18 -15.37 -37.72
N LYS A 85 -51.12 -14.25 -36.99
CA LYS A 85 -50.42 -14.10 -35.69
C LYS A 85 -50.71 -15.17 -34.62
N THR A 86 -51.92 -15.71 -34.57
CA THR A 86 -52.35 -16.66 -33.52
C THR A 86 -51.98 -18.12 -33.81
N TYR A 87 -51.19 -18.38 -34.85
CA TYR A 87 -50.91 -19.75 -35.27
C TYR A 87 -49.81 -20.41 -34.44
N SER A 88 -50.18 -21.35 -33.58
CA SER A 88 -49.22 -22.23 -32.89
C SER A 88 -48.56 -23.17 -33.90
N VAL A 89 -47.43 -22.73 -34.46
CA VAL A 89 -46.62 -23.45 -35.45
C VAL A 89 -46.23 -24.87 -34.99
N THR A 90 -46.17 -25.09 -33.67
CA THR A 90 -45.88 -26.39 -33.04
C THR A 90 -47.12 -26.97 -32.36
N MET A 91 -47.55 -28.16 -32.78
CA MET A 91 -48.37 -29.06 -31.96
C MET A 91 -47.47 -30.12 -31.30
N THR A 92 -47.26 -29.99 -30.00
CA THR A 92 -46.63 -31.03 -29.18
C THR A 92 -47.60 -32.19 -29.04
N SER A 93 -47.23 -33.41 -29.47
CA SER A 93 -48.17 -34.53 -29.50
C SER A 93 -48.12 -35.41 -28.25
N ALA A 94 -46.92 -35.78 -27.79
CA ALA A 94 -46.70 -36.60 -26.61
C ALA A 94 -45.24 -36.50 -26.13
N PRO A 95 -44.97 -36.63 -24.82
CA PRO A 95 -43.63 -36.93 -24.33
C PRO A 95 -43.20 -38.34 -24.75
N CYS A 96 -41.90 -38.59 -24.71
CA CYS A 96 -41.30 -39.91 -24.92
C CYS A 96 -40.89 -40.56 -23.60
N ASP A 97 -40.63 -41.86 -23.65
CA ASP A 97 -39.76 -42.52 -22.68
C ASP A 97 -38.34 -41.98 -22.80
N CYS A 98 -37.66 -41.78 -21.67
CA CYS A 98 -36.26 -41.38 -21.63
C CYS A 98 -35.36 -42.56 -22.01
N THR A 99 -34.31 -42.26 -22.77
CA THR A 99 -33.24 -43.17 -23.18
C THR A 99 -31.89 -42.66 -22.63
N GLU A 100 -30.81 -43.44 -22.75
CA GLU A 100 -29.45 -42.99 -22.36
C GLU A 100 -29.00 -41.72 -23.12
N ALA A 101 -29.55 -41.47 -24.31
CA ALA A 101 -29.28 -40.27 -25.10
C ALA A 101 -29.91 -38.98 -24.52
N ASP A 102 -30.87 -39.10 -23.59
CA ASP A 102 -31.56 -37.98 -22.94
C ASP A 102 -30.84 -37.47 -21.67
N PHE A 103 -29.72 -38.10 -21.29
CA PHE A 103 -28.89 -37.77 -20.12
C PHE A 103 -27.48 -37.32 -20.53
N GLU A 104 -26.85 -36.46 -19.73
CA GLU A 104 -25.47 -36.02 -19.93
C GLU A 104 -24.62 -36.29 -18.70
N CYS A 105 -23.30 -36.30 -18.90
CA CYS A 105 -22.38 -36.40 -17.77
C CYS A 105 -22.46 -35.11 -16.95
N ASP A 106 -22.47 -35.26 -15.63
CA ASP A 106 -22.47 -34.12 -14.73
C ASP A 106 -21.06 -33.53 -14.59
N TYR A 107 -20.93 -32.46 -13.80
CA TYR A 107 -19.65 -31.88 -13.45
C TYR A 107 -18.67 -32.94 -12.91
N GLY A 108 -17.44 -32.91 -13.43
CA GLY A 108 -16.40 -33.88 -13.05
C GLY A 108 -16.57 -35.28 -13.64
N TYR A 109 -17.39 -35.47 -14.68
CA TYR A 109 -17.56 -36.74 -15.39
C TYR A 109 -17.31 -36.60 -16.90
N GLU A 110 -16.71 -37.62 -17.49
CA GLU A 110 -16.38 -37.67 -18.92
C GLU A 110 -17.08 -38.85 -19.60
N ARG A 111 -17.59 -38.64 -20.84
CA ARG A 111 -18.13 -39.73 -21.67
C ARG A 111 -16.99 -40.57 -22.24
N ARG A 112 -16.95 -41.84 -21.85
CA ARG A 112 -16.07 -42.83 -22.46
C ARG A 112 -16.65 -43.34 -23.79
N SER A 113 -15.84 -44.02 -24.59
CA SER A 113 -16.19 -44.57 -25.91
C SER A 113 -17.36 -45.57 -25.93
N ASP A 114 -17.73 -46.12 -24.78
CA ASP A 114 -18.89 -46.99 -24.56
C ASP A 114 -20.18 -46.22 -24.20
N GLY A 115 -20.14 -44.88 -24.25
CA GLY A 115 -21.27 -44.00 -23.95
C GLY A 115 -21.48 -43.72 -22.46
N LYS A 116 -20.79 -44.43 -21.57
CA LYS A 116 -20.93 -44.28 -20.11
C LYS A 116 -20.16 -43.07 -19.59
N CYS A 117 -20.69 -42.45 -18.54
CA CYS A 117 -19.99 -41.41 -17.80
C CYS A 117 -19.10 -42.05 -16.73
N THR A 118 -17.80 -41.81 -16.81
CA THR A 118 -16.86 -42.16 -15.74
C THR A 118 -16.40 -40.90 -15.02
N PRO A 119 -16.16 -40.95 -13.70
CA PRO A 119 -15.61 -39.79 -12.98
C PRO A 119 -14.24 -39.44 -13.57
N ALA A 120 -14.01 -38.15 -13.78
CA ALA A 120 -12.69 -37.63 -14.06
C ALA A 120 -11.78 -37.83 -12.84
N PHE A 121 -10.46 -37.84 -13.05
CA PHE A 121 -9.51 -38.26 -12.00
C PHE A 121 -9.51 -37.38 -10.73
N TRP A 122 -10.16 -36.21 -10.79
CA TRP A 122 -10.22 -35.20 -9.72
C TRP A 122 -11.59 -35.09 -9.01
N PHE A 123 -12.58 -35.96 -9.29
CA PHE A 123 -13.95 -35.78 -8.79
C PHE A 123 -14.70 -37.09 -8.43
N LEU A 124 -15.83 -36.98 -7.71
CA LEU A 124 -16.62 -38.09 -7.16
C LEU A 124 -18.14 -37.99 -7.48
N PRO A 125 -18.90 -39.11 -7.54
CA PRO A 125 -20.35 -39.15 -7.22
C PRO A 125 -21.47 -38.35 -7.95
N SER A 126 -21.55 -38.17 -9.29
CA SER A 126 -22.78 -37.59 -9.92
C SER A 126 -23.12 -37.97 -11.39
N TYR A 127 -24.36 -37.67 -11.81
CA TYR A 127 -24.98 -37.75 -13.16
C TYR A 127 -26.12 -36.72 -13.26
N ARG A 128 -26.45 -36.16 -14.45
CA ARG A 128 -27.60 -35.23 -14.60
C ARG A 128 -28.43 -35.41 -15.89
N LYS A 129 -29.71 -35.01 -15.81
CA LYS A 129 -30.62 -34.95 -16.98
C LYS A 129 -30.28 -33.72 -17.84
N VAL A 130 -30.33 -33.87 -19.17
CA VAL A 130 -30.14 -32.75 -20.11
C VAL A 130 -31.20 -31.68 -19.85
N VAL A 131 -30.76 -30.42 -19.73
CA VAL A 131 -31.64 -29.27 -19.47
C VAL A 131 -32.67 -29.13 -20.60
N SER A 132 -33.92 -28.81 -20.24
CA SER A 132 -35.06 -28.70 -21.17
C SER A 132 -35.53 -30.02 -21.81
N ASN A 133 -34.96 -31.18 -21.43
CA ASN A 133 -35.48 -32.47 -21.91
C ASN A 133 -36.75 -32.89 -21.15
N ASN A 134 -37.85 -33.10 -21.88
CA ASN A 134 -39.18 -33.35 -21.33
C ASN A 134 -39.67 -34.80 -21.52
N CYS A 135 -38.76 -35.78 -21.61
CA CYS A 135 -39.09 -37.20 -21.48
C CYS A 135 -39.58 -37.51 -20.05
N THR A 136 -40.51 -38.47 -19.91
CA THR A 136 -41.28 -38.68 -18.66
C THR A 136 -41.21 -40.08 -18.05
N ALA A 137 -40.80 -41.09 -18.81
CA ALA A 137 -40.75 -42.50 -18.36
C ALA A 137 -39.47 -43.19 -18.87
N GLY A 138 -39.43 -44.51 -19.03
CA GLY A 138 -38.21 -45.24 -19.42
C GLY A 138 -37.15 -45.29 -18.31
N VAL A 139 -35.86 -45.14 -18.65
CA VAL A 139 -34.72 -45.35 -17.72
C VAL A 139 -34.56 -44.26 -16.65
N ILE A 140 -35.51 -43.32 -16.55
CA ILE A 140 -35.42 -42.14 -15.66
C ILE A 140 -35.13 -42.49 -14.19
N ALA A 141 -35.63 -43.63 -13.70
CA ALA A 141 -35.42 -44.07 -12.32
C ALA A 141 -33.96 -44.47 -12.00
N GLU A 142 -33.17 -44.86 -13.01
CA GLU A 142 -31.76 -45.22 -12.83
C GLU A 142 -30.87 -43.99 -12.66
N TYR A 143 -31.26 -42.88 -13.31
CA TYR A 143 -30.56 -41.59 -13.32
C TYR A 143 -31.17 -40.56 -12.35
N MET A 144 -32.11 -40.97 -11.48
CA MET A 144 -32.64 -40.09 -10.44
C MET A 144 -31.64 -39.89 -9.29
N ALA A 145 -31.44 -38.64 -8.89
CA ALA A 145 -30.55 -38.27 -7.79
C ALA A 145 -30.97 -38.96 -6.48
N ARG A 146 -30.04 -39.71 -5.89
CA ARG A 146 -30.25 -40.36 -4.58
C ARG A 146 -29.82 -39.40 -3.48
N ARG A 147 -30.69 -39.18 -2.49
CA ARG A 147 -30.32 -38.42 -1.29
C ARG A 147 -29.29 -39.21 -0.49
N GLN A 148 -28.06 -38.74 -0.47
CA GLN A 148 -26.99 -39.26 0.39
C GLN A 148 -26.87 -38.39 1.64
N HIS A 149 -26.53 -39.00 2.77
CA HIS A 149 -26.21 -38.26 3.99
C HIS A 149 -24.88 -37.53 3.79
N CYS A 150 -24.85 -36.23 4.06
CA CYS A 150 -23.60 -35.45 4.02
C CYS A 150 -22.72 -35.87 5.22
N PRO A 151 -21.53 -36.45 5.00
CA PRO A 151 -20.66 -36.81 6.11
C PRO A 151 -20.11 -35.54 6.76
N THR A 152 -20.08 -35.51 8.09
CA THR A 152 -19.29 -34.50 8.83
C THR A 152 -17.83 -34.56 8.39
N GLN A 153 -17.20 -33.41 8.23
CA GLN A 153 -15.79 -33.27 7.82
C GLN A 153 -14.96 -32.65 8.95
N ALA A 154 -13.67 -33.03 9.03
CA ALA A 154 -12.70 -32.35 9.87
C ALA A 154 -12.48 -30.91 9.35
N PRO A 155 -12.14 -29.94 10.21
CA PRO A 155 -11.89 -28.57 9.77
C PRO A 155 -10.67 -28.52 8.84
N LYS A 156 -10.79 -27.77 7.73
CA LYS A 156 -9.68 -27.43 6.83
C LYS A 156 -9.81 -26.02 6.27
N GLY A 157 -8.69 -25.41 5.90
CA GLY A 157 -8.65 -24.07 5.35
C GLY A 157 -9.02 -23.01 6.40
N LEU A 158 -8.53 -23.16 7.62
CA LEU A 158 -8.66 -22.17 8.68
C LEU A 158 -7.76 -20.97 8.40
N HIS A 159 -8.36 -19.79 8.27
CA HIS A 159 -7.65 -18.51 8.06
C HIS A 159 -7.84 -17.59 9.25
N LEU A 160 -6.78 -16.87 9.61
CA LEU A 160 -6.77 -15.87 10.68
C LEU A 160 -6.24 -14.54 10.14
N VAL A 161 -7.03 -13.47 10.26
CA VAL A 161 -6.65 -12.12 9.82
C VAL A 161 -7.10 -11.07 10.84
N THR A 162 -6.54 -9.86 10.75
CA THR A 162 -7.04 -8.70 11.50
C THR A 162 -8.10 -7.96 10.67
N SER A 163 -9.05 -7.29 11.31
CA SER A 163 -10.13 -6.56 10.62
C SER A 163 -9.64 -5.44 9.69
N GLU A 164 -8.45 -4.89 9.95
CA GLU A 164 -7.80 -3.88 9.09
C GLU A 164 -6.88 -4.48 8.01
N GLY A 165 -6.65 -5.80 8.02
CA GLY A 165 -5.65 -6.46 7.16
C GLY A 165 -4.19 -6.09 7.48
N LYS A 166 -3.93 -5.39 8.60
CA LYS A 166 -2.59 -4.96 9.03
C LYS A 166 -2.01 -5.93 10.07
N LEU A 167 -0.70 -6.17 9.98
CA LEU A 167 0.08 -6.95 10.96
C LEU A 167 0.74 -6.08 12.05
N THR A 168 0.27 -4.83 12.21
CA THR A 168 0.76 -3.86 13.18
C THR A 168 -0.39 -3.26 13.97
N ALA A 169 -0.24 -3.17 15.30
CA ALA A 169 -1.23 -2.57 16.19
C ALA A 169 -0.59 -1.61 17.20
N THR A 170 -1.34 -0.64 17.68
CA THR A 170 -0.90 0.27 18.75
C THR A 170 -1.25 -0.28 20.13
N LEU A 171 -0.32 -0.13 21.08
CA LEU A 171 -0.50 -0.53 22.48
C LEU A 171 -1.79 0.07 23.07
N GLY A 172 -2.58 -0.74 23.78
CA GLY A 172 -3.82 -0.27 24.41
C GLY A 172 -5.02 -0.06 23.47
N THR A 173 -4.90 -0.36 22.17
CA THR A 173 -6.04 -0.32 21.23
C THR A 173 -6.69 -1.70 21.05
N ASN A 174 -7.97 -1.70 20.68
CA ASN A 174 -8.74 -2.91 20.37
C ASN A 174 -8.33 -3.47 19.01
N VAL A 175 -7.61 -4.59 19.00
CA VAL A 175 -7.34 -5.37 17.80
C VAL A 175 -8.47 -6.37 17.61
N THR A 176 -9.14 -6.36 16.45
CA THR A 176 -10.18 -7.33 16.12
C THR A 176 -9.63 -8.39 15.17
N PHE A 177 -9.76 -9.67 15.56
CA PHE A 177 -9.34 -10.83 14.80
C PHE A 177 -10.55 -11.52 14.18
N LEU A 178 -10.44 -11.85 12.89
CA LEU A 178 -11.44 -12.59 12.13
C LEU A 178 -10.88 -13.98 11.81
N VAL A 179 -11.68 -15.00 12.06
CA VAL A 179 -11.34 -16.40 11.78
C VAL A 179 -12.34 -16.96 10.78
N PHE A 180 -11.84 -17.53 9.68
CA PHE A 180 -12.66 -18.13 8.63
C PHE A 180 -12.32 -19.61 8.50
N LEU A 181 -13.32 -20.43 8.17
CA LEU A 181 -13.18 -21.87 7.94
C LEU A 181 -13.73 -22.19 6.54
N GLU A 182 -12.91 -22.74 5.64
CA GLU A 182 -13.32 -23.09 4.28
C GLU A 182 -14.11 -24.40 4.22
N GLU A 183 -13.61 -25.46 4.87
CA GLU A 183 -14.25 -26.78 4.92
C GLU A 183 -14.47 -27.21 6.38
N GLY A 184 -15.66 -27.75 6.69
CA GLY A 184 -15.98 -28.32 8.00
C GLY A 184 -17.39 -27.98 8.49
N ASP A 185 -17.80 -28.60 9.60
CA ASP A 185 -19.06 -28.30 10.28
C ASP A 185 -18.87 -27.16 11.29
N GLY A 186 -19.12 -25.92 10.86
CA GLY A 186 -18.97 -24.73 11.70
C GLY A 186 -19.88 -24.67 12.94
N ALA A 187 -20.93 -25.50 13.01
CA ALA A 187 -21.80 -25.60 14.19
C ALA A 187 -21.26 -26.58 15.24
N ARG A 188 -20.34 -27.49 14.84
CA ARG A 188 -19.75 -28.53 15.70
C ARG A 188 -18.23 -28.43 15.81
N THR A 189 -17.65 -27.32 15.34
CA THR A 189 -16.22 -27.03 15.41
C THR A 189 -15.98 -25.90 16.40
N SER A 190 -15.27 -26.20 17.48
CA SER A 190 -14.84 -25.20 18.46
C SER A 190 -13.60 -24.47 17.97
N ILE A 191 -13.55 -23.15 18.16
CA ILE A 191 -12.43 -22.29 17.77
C ILE A 191 -11.74 -21.77 19.03
N MET A 192 -10.47 -22.09 19.21
CA MET A 192 -9.61 -21.52 20.24
C MET A 192 -8.65 -20.50 19.60
N VAL A 193 -8.54 -19.30 20.18
CA VAL A 193 -7.57 -18.29 19.76
C VAL A 193 -6.66 -17.95 20.94
N ASP A 194 -5.37 -18.24 20.80
CA ASP A 194 -4.28 -17.84 21.69
C ASP A 194 -3.64 -16.57 21.14
N PHE A 195 -3.62 -15.48 21.91
CA PHE A 195 -3.06 -14.19 21.49
C PHE A 195 -1.54 -14.10 21.62
N GLY A 196 -0.89 -15.13 22.18
CA GLY A 196 0.56 -15.18 22.38
C GLY A 196 1.07 -14.34 23.56
N ASP A 197 0.18 -13.71 24.33
CA ASP A 197 0.48 -12.92 25.53
C ASP A 197 0.06 -13.61 26.85
N GLY A 198 -0.35 -14.88 26.76
CA GLY A 198 -0.86 -15.68 27.87
C GLY A 198 -2.39 -15.71 27.99
N HIS A 199 -3.12 -14.90 27.21
CA HIS A 199 -4.58 -15.01 27.11
C HIS A 199 -4.96 -15.90 25.91
N ALA A 200 -5.86 -16.85 26.15
CA ALA A 200 -6.51 -17.64 25.12
C ALA A 200 -8.02 -17.69 25.38
N LEU A 201 -8.82 -17.63 24.31
CA LEU A 201 -10.28 -17.68 24.35
C LEU A 201 -10.78 -18.82 23.48
N THR A 202 -11.73 -19.60 23.99
CA THR A 202 -12.32 -20.74 23.27
C THR A 202 -13.82 -20.56 23.08
N TYR A 203 -14.26 -20.73 21.85
CA TYR A 203 -15.61 -20.57 21.36
C TYR A 203 -16.17 -21.91 20.88
N SER A 204 -17.45 -22.19 21.12
CA SER A 204 -18.04 -23.52 20.84
C SER A 204 -18.45 -23.73 19.38
N ASN A 205 -18.64 -22.65 18.63
CA ASN A 205 -19.06 -22.66 17.22
C ASN A 205 -18.52 -21.43 16.46
N VAL A 206 -18.37 -21.56 15.14
CA VAL A 206 -17.85 -20.48 14.27
C VAL A 206 -18.78 -19.26 14.22
N SER A 207 -20.10 -19.46 14.36
CA SER A 207 -21.07 -18.34 14.36
C SER A 207 -20.98 -17.44 15.60
N SER A 208 -20.31 -17.86 16.69
CA SER A 208 -20.13 -17.00 17.87
C SER A 208 -19.02 -15.95 17.70
N ILE A 209 -18.27 -15.99 16.59
CA ILE A 209 -17.14 -15.10 16.30
C ILE A 209 -17.30 -14.33 14.98
N GLU A 210 -18.53 -14.25 14.45
CA GLU A 210 -18.85 -13.55 13.19
C GLU A 210 -18.51 -12.04 13.24
N ASP A 211 -18.74 -11.39 14.39
CA ASP A 211 -18.36 -9.99 14.66
C ASP A 211 -16.85 -9.79 14.92
N GLY A 212 -16.07 -10.88 14.95
CA GLY A 212 -14.66 -10.90 15.29
C GLY A 212 -14.35 -10.84 16.78
N ILE A 213 -13.17 -11.34 17.15
CA ILE A 213 -12.69 -11.44 18.53
C ILE A 213 -11.80 -10.23 18.83
N LYS A 214 -12.15 -9.46 19.87
CA LYS A 214 -11.44 -8.25 20.27
C LYS A 214 -10.44 -8.54 21.40
N HIS A 215 -9.21 -8.05 21.25
CA HIS A 215 -8.16 -8.14 22.27
C HIS A 215 -7.38 -6.83 22.41
N ILE A 216 -6.85 -6.56 23.61
CA ILE A 216 -6.03 -5.37 23.90
C ILE A 216 -4.69 -5.82 24.47
N TYR A 217 -3.62 -5.58 23.72
CA TYR A 217 -2.26 -5.87 24.16
C TYR A 217 -1.78 -4.85 25.20
N LYS A 218 -1.27 -5.38 26.33
CA LYS A 218 -0.73 -4.60 27.46
C LYS A 218 0.79 -4.41 27.44
N ALA A 219 1.49 -5.10 26.54
CA ALA A 219 2.93 -4.98 26.34
C ALA A 219 3.27 -4.77 24.87
N VAL A 220 4.39 -4.09 24.60
CA VAL A 220 4.99 -3.95 23.26
C VAL A 220 5.82 -5.17 22.91
N GLY A 221 5.84 -5.55 21.63
CA GLY A 221 6.56 -6.72 21.15
C GLY A 221 5.93 -7.37 19.92
N ILE A 222 6.46 -8.53 19.52
CA ILE A 222 5.90 -9.35 18.45
C ILE A 222 5.18 -10.54 19.10
N PHE A 223 3.88 -10.64 18.87
CA PHE A 223 3.02 -11.68 19.42
C PHE A 223 2.68 -12.71 18.34
N ARG A 224 2.71 -13.99 18.72
CA ARG A 224 2.36 -15.11 17.84
C ARG A 224 0.92 -15.54 18.13
N VAL A 225 -0.03 -14.94 17.43
CA VAL A 225 -1.45 -15.27 17.52
C VAL A 225 -1.69 -16.58 16.80
N THR A 226 -2.37 -17.52 17.46
CA THR A 226 -2.66 -18.86 16.91
C THR A 226 -4.15 -19.13 17.03
N ALA A 227 -4.81 -19.42 15.92
CA ALA A 227 -6.19 -19.91 15.92
C ALA A 227 -6.20 -21.42 15.63
N THR A 228 -6.97 -22.18 16.39
CA THR A 228 -7.11 -23.62 16.28
C THR A 228 -8.59 -23.98 16.19
N GLY A 229 -9.00 -24.63 15.11
CA GLY A 229 -10.32 -25.22 14.95
C GLY A 229 -10.28 -26.71 15.24
N GLU A 230 -11.16 -27.19 16.11
CA GLU A 230 -11.21 -28.60 16.53
C GLU A 230 -12.63 -29.15 16.49
N ASN A 231 -12.78 -30.37 15.98
CA ASN A 231 -14.03 -31.14 16.07
C ASN A 231 -13.73 -32.64 16.26
N SER A 232 -14.78 -33.47 16.35
CA SER A 232 -14.66 -34.91 16.63
C SER A 232 -13.92 -35.74 15.56
N LEU A 233 -13.49 -35.13 14.45
CA LEU A 233 -12.79 -35.80 13.34
C LEU A 233 -11.34 -35.31 13.17
N GLY A 234 -10.95 -34.22 13.81
CA GLY A 234 -9.60 -33.66 13.72
C GLY A 234 -9.53 -32.20 14.13
N SER A 235 -8.34 -31.63 14.00
CA SER A 235 -8.06 -30.23 14.26
C SER A 235 -7.11 -29.65 13.23
N GLU A 236 -7.21 -28.33 13.03
CA GLU A 236 -6.34 -27.53 12.19
C GLU A 236 -5.96 -26.25 12.94
N SER A 237 -4.76 -25.72 12.69
CA SER A 237 -4.31 -24.47 13.30
C SER A 237 -3.57 -23.57 12.32
N VAL A 238 -3.72 -22.27 12.52
CA VAL A 238 -3.14 -21.20 11.70
C VAL A 238 -2.50 -20.16 12.60
N VAL A 239 -1.40 -19.54 12.13
CA VAL A 239 -0.57 -18.62 12.91
C VAL A 239 -0.45 -17.27 12.20
N LEU A 240 -0.62 -16.19 12.97
CA LEU A 240 -0.40 -14.81 12.55
C LEU A 240 0.59 -14.14 13.50
N TYR A 241 1.57 -13.41 12.96
CA TYR A 241 2.50 -12.60 13.75
C TYR A 241 2.05 -11.14 13.76
N LEU A 242 1.75 -10.61 14.95
CA LEU A 242 1.32 -9.22 15.15
C LEU A 242 2.42 -8.42 15.86
N HIS A 243 2.81 -7.28 15.31
CA HIS A 243 3.74 -6.35 15.94
C HIS A 243 2.99 -5.24 16.67
N VAL A 244 3.14 -5.17 17.99
CA VAL A 244 2.50 -4.16 18.85
C VAL A 244 3.53 -3.09 19.24
N THR A 245 3.26 -1.83 18.85
CA THR A 245 4.15 -0.69 19.07
C THR A 245 3.47 0.39 19.92
N CYS A 246 4.25 1.22 20.60
CA CYS A 246 3.72 2.45 21.21
C CYS A 246 3.45 3.50 20.11
N GLN A 247 2.58 4.47 20.39
CA GLN A 247 2.49 5.70 19.61
C GLN A 247 3.65 6.63 19.97
N LEU A 248 4.21 7.35 18.99
CA LEU A 248 5.26 8.34 19.24
C LEU A 248 4.66 9.62 19.84
N GLU A 249 5.11 10.01 21.03
CA GLU A 249 4.58 11.17 21.76
C GLU A 249 5.47 12.40 21.59
N TYR A 250 6.80 12.22 21.66
CA TYR A 250 7.76 13.31 21.67
C TYR A 250 9.06 12.91 20.96
N ILE A 251 9.76 13.90 20.39
CA ILE A 251 11.11 13.72 19.85
C ILE A 251 12.03 14.80 20.41
N HIS A 252 13.29 14.44 20.66
CA HIS A 252 14.32 15.38 21.09
C HIS A 252 15.55 15.31 20.19
N LEU A 253 16.01 16.48 19.72
CA LEU A 253 17.24 16.61 18.97
C LEU A 253 18.43 16.81 19.94
N SER A 254 19.13 15.72 20.24
CA SER A 254 20.36 15.72 21.03
C SER A 254 21.54 16.19 20.18
N THR A 255 22.08 17.37 20.53
CA THR A 255 23.18 18.03 19.81
C THR A 255 24.05 18.82 20.80
N PRO A 256 25.35 19.05 20.51
CA PRO A 256 26.16 19.97 21.31
C PRO A 256 25.69 21.42 21.11
N PHE A 257 25.92 22.26 22.13
CA PHE A 257 25.61 23.69 22.07
C PHE A 257 26.64 24.48 21.24
N VAL A 258 27.87 23.98 21.14
CA VAL A 258 29.00 24.62 20.44
C VAL A 258 29.77 23.56 19.63
N ALA A 259 30.16 23.91 18.41
CA ALA A 259 30.97 23.10 17.51
C ALA A 259 32.23 23.86 17.07
N VAL A 260 33.28 23.12 16.73
CA VAL A 260 34.48 23.66 16.09
C VAL A 260 34.30 23.54 14.58
N LYS A 261 34.59 24.62 13.85
CA LYS A 261 34.59 24.66 12.38
C LYS A 261 35.50 23.57 11.79
N SER A 262 35.01 22.88 10.77
CA SER A 262 35.64 21.75 10.09
C SER A 262 35.97 20.57 11.01
N LYS A 263 35.08 20.31 11.99
CA LYS A 263 35.08 19.06 12.77
C LYS A 263 33.71 18.39 12.68
N GLU A 264 33.75 17.06 12.78
CA GLU A 264 32.54 16.24 12.81
C GLU A 264 31.74 16.48 14.10
N VAL A 265 30.41 16.50 13.95
CA VAL A 265 29.48 16.67 15.06
C VAL A 265 28.45 15.54 15.06
N ASN A 266 28.27 14.90 16.22
CA ASN A 266 27.24 13.89 16.42
C ASN A 266 25.89 14.59 16.65
N LEU A 267 24.93 14.32 15.78
CA LEU A 267 23.53 14.72 15.92
C LEU A 267 22.70 13.45 16.14
N THR A 268 21.79 13.45 17.11
CA THR A 268 20.99 12.26 17.42
C THR A 268 19.53 12.64 17.65
N ALA A 269 18.64 12.10 16.83
CA ALA A 269 17.20 12.19 17.04
C ALA A 269 16.77 11.12 18.06
N VAL A 270 16.40 11.54 19.26
CA VAL A 270 15.92 10.67 20.33
C VAL A 270 14.39 10.60 20.25
N LEU A 271 13.86 9.40 20.10
CA LEU A 271 12.41 9.15 20.04
C LEU A 271 11.88 8.78 21.42
N TRP A 272 10.73 9.31 21.80
CA TRP A 272 10.04 8.91 23.01
C TRP A 272 8.53 8.64 22.80
N PRO A 273 8.03 7.43 23.15
CA PRO A 273 8.78 6.24 23.52
C PRO A 273 9.68 5.70 22.39
N SER A 274 10.67 4.85 22.71
CA SER A 274 11.62 4.31 21.73
C SER A 274 11.09 3.13 20.90
N GLN A 275 9.99 2.49 21.35
CA GLN A 275 9.40 1.30 20.71
C GLN A 275 8.19 1.67 19.83
N VAL A 276 8.43 2.55 18.85
CA VAL A 276 7.40 3.12 17.96
C VAL A 276 7.36 2.49 16.56
N GLY A 277 8.07 1.38 16.36
CA GLY A 277 8.15 0.70 15.07
C GLY A 277 9.04 1.43 14.06
N THR A 278 8.60 1.47 12.80
CA THR A 278 9.35 2.06 11.69
C THR A 278 9.19 3.59 11.66
N VAL A 279 10.30 4.32 11.72
CA VAL A 279 10.32 5.80 11.68
C VAL A 279 11.20 6.29 10.54
N THR A 280 10.75 7.34 9.86
CA THR A 280 11.52 8.05 8.82
C THR A 280 12.05 9.36 9.37
N TYR A 281 13.36 9.58 9.27
CA TYR A 281 14.00 10.81 9.73
C TYR A 281 14.23 11.77 8.56
N ILE A 282 13.88 13.04 8.75
CA ILE A 282 14.12 14.11 7.77
C ILE A 282 14.98 15.18 8.47
N TRP A 283 16.17 15.42 7.93
CA TRP A 283 17.17 16.30 8.54
C TRP A 283 17.32 17.60 7.76
N TRP A 284 17.10 18.73 8.43
CA TRP A 284 17.19 20.08 7.84
C TRP A 284 18.44 20.79 8.32
N PHE A 285 19.26 21.30 7.40
CA PHE A 285 20.49 22.02 7.69
C PHE A 285 20.44 23.44 7.12
N GLY A 286 20.82 24.43 7.93
CA GLY A 286 20.75 25.84 7.56
C GLY A 286 19.32 26.40 7.58
N ASN A 287 19.04 27.35 6.69
CA ASN A 287 17.77 28.07 6.62
C ASN A 287 16.89 27.64 5.43
N ASN A 288 17.16 26.46 4.86
CA ASN A 288 16.39 25.90 3.75
C ASN A 288 15.13 25.23 4.30
N SER A 289 13.98 25.90 4.14
CA SER A 289 12.68 25.35 4.46
C SER A 289 12.06 24.70 3.22
N GLU A 290 11.88 23.38 3.23
CA GLU A 290 10.83 22.74 2.43
C GLU A 290 9.68 22.33 3.34
N VAL A 291 8.46 22.34 2.80
CA VAL A 291 7.25 22.04 3.56
C VAL A 291 6.96 20.55 3.47
N SER A 292 7.14 19.82 4.57
CA SER A 292 6.69 18.44 4.68
C SER A 292 5.18 18.40 4.94
N ALA A 293 4.43 17.68 4.11
CA ALA A 293 3.00 17.45 4.29
C ALA A 293 2.76 15.96 4.65
N GLY A 294 2.21 15.72 5.84
CA GLY A 294 1.97 14.38 6.36
C GLY A 294 1.20 14.40 7.67
N ASN A 295 0.45 13.32 7.96
CA ASN A 295 -0.62 13.33 8.97
C ASN A 295 -0.14 13.36 10.43
N ALA A 296 1.15 13.15 10.70
CA ALA A 296 1.75 13.29 12.02
C ALA A 296 3.26 13.58 11.90
N ILE A 297 3.62 14.86 11.78
CA ILE A 297 5.03 15.31 11.75
C ILE A 297 5.35 15.91 13.11
N LEU A 298 6.27 15.28 13.84
CA LEU A 298 6.91 15.88 15.02
C LEU A 298 8.23 16.53 14.58
N GLN A 299 8.56 17.68 15.15
CA GLN A 299 9.75 18.46 14.81
C GLN A 299 10.38 19.06 16.07
N ASP A 300 11.71 18.95 16.19
CA ASP A 300 12.53 19.69 17.17
C ASP A 300 13.60 20.50 16.40
N ARG A 301 14.05 21.62 16.97
CA ARG A 301 15.02 22.53 16.35
C ARG A 301 16.04 23.01 17.39
N LYS A 302 17.32 22.78 17.08
CA LYS A 302 18.47 23.28 17.86
C LYS A 302 19.29 24.26 17.03
N THR A 303 19.81 25.29 17.69
CA THR A 303 20.83 26.20 17.14
C THR A 303 22.17 25.84 17.76
N ILE A 304 23.19 25.61 16.94
CA ILE A 304 24.56 25.28 17.37
C ILE A 304 25.46 26.47 17.04
N ALA A 305 26.25 26.95 18.01
CA ALA A 305 27.24 27.99 17.76
C ALA A 305 28.51 27.37 17.15
N VAL A 306 28.98 27.88 16.01
CA VAL A 306 30.19 27.39 15.33
C VAL A 306 31.31 28.42 15.47
N HIS A 307 32.45 28.00 16.03
CA HIS A 307 33.63 28.84 16.22
C HIS A 307 34.89 28.16 15.65
N GLU A 308 35.89 28.94 15.24
CA GLU A 308 37.17 28.39 14.75
C GLU A 308 37.98 27.75 15.88
N TYR A 309 37.88 28.31 17.09
CA TYR A 309 38.43 27.75 18.32
C TYR A 309 37.58 28.20 19.51
N PHE A 310 37.46 27.33 20.52
CA PHE A 310 36.96 27.69 21.84
C PHE A 310 37.69 26.91 22.93
N ARG A 311 37.76 27.48 24.14
CA ARG A 311 38.31 26.82 25.33
C ARG A 311 37.22 26.69 26.37
N SER A 312 36.78 25.46 26.64
CA SER A 312 35.83 25.16 27.71
C SER A 312 36.53 25.10 29.06
N HIS A 313 35.80 25.47 30.12
CA HIS A 313 36.17 25.21 31.50
C HIS A 313 34.98 24.53 32.17
N LEU A 314 35.23 23.47 32.94
CA LEU A 314 34.19 22.79 33.69
C LEU A 314 33.81 23.63 34.90
N LEU A 315 32.53 23.95 35.05
CA LEU A 315 31.98 24.59 36.23
C LEU A 315 31.31 23.53 37.12
N ALA A 316 31.62 23.56 38.41
CA ALA A 316 30.95 22.76 39.43
C ALA A 316 30.05 23.66 40.28
N PHE A 317 28.86 23.16 40.61
CA PHE A 317 27.92 23.81 41.52
C PHE A 317 28.01 23.20 42.91
N SER A 318 27.53 23.92 43.92
CA SER A 318 27.41 23.37 45.28
C SER A 318 26.19 22.46 45.38
N SER A 319 26.27 21.44 46.23
CA SER A 319 25.18 20.47 46.45
C SER A 319 23.86 21.08 46.91
N ASN A 320 23.90 22.27 47.52
CA ASN A 320 22.70 23.02 47.92
C ASN A 320 21.78 23.37 46.72
N LEU A 321 22.34 23.40 45.50
CA LEU A 321 21.57 23.63 44.28
C LEU A 321 20.76 22.39 43.89
N ASP A 322 21.21 21.18 44.23
CA ASP A 322 20.60 19.91 43.77
C ASP A 322 19.17 19.76 44.29
N ASP A 323 18.92 20.12 45.56
CA ASP A 323 17.59 20.16 46.19
C ASP A 323 16.63 21.20 45.56
N HIS A 324 17.18 22.16 44.80
CA HIS A 324 16.47 23.31 44.22
C HIS A 324 16.64 23.41 42.70
N ASN A 325 16.97 22.30 42.03
CA ASN A 325 17.24 22.22 40.59
C ASN A 325 16.03 21.62 39.83
N PRO A 326 15.01 22.42 39.46
CA PRO A 326 13.89 21.92 38.67
C PRO A 326 14.38 21.52 37.28
N ASP A 327 13.83 20.42 36.73
CA ASP A 327 14.17 19.97 35.37
C ASP A 327 13.42 20.79 34.29
N VAL A 328 13.65 22.11 34.31
CA VAL A 328 13.00 23.10 33.45
C VAL A 328 14.07 23.83 32.65
N ALA A 329 13.98 23.76 31.32
CA ALA A 329 14.98 24.33 30.42
C ALA A 329 15.14 25.86 30.57
N GLU A 330 14.04 26.58 30.82
CA GLU A 330 14.04 28.03 31.03
C GLU A 330 14.82 28.44 32.28
N TRP A 331 14.64 27.72 33.40
CA TRP A 331 15.40 27.94 34.63
C TRP A 331 16.91 27.76 34.40
N ARG A 332 17.31 26.71 33.67
CA ARG A 332 18.71 26.48 33.30
C ARG A 332 19.28 27.63 32.45
N LEU A 333 18.48 28.20 31.54
CA LEU A 333 18.86 29.36 30.73
C LEU A 333 19.03 30.62 31.59
N ASP A 334 18.12 30.89 32.53
CA ASP A 334 18.22 32.04 33.43
C ASP A 334 19.43 31.95 34.37
N VAL A 335 19.68 30.77 34.96
CA VAL A 335 20.90 30.51 35.73
C VAL A 335 22.16 30.72 34.88
N SER A 336 22.16 30.23 33.63
CA SER A 336 23.29 30.47 32.71
C SER A 336 23.51 31.96 32.39
N ARG A 337 22.42 32.75 32.32
CA ARG A 337 22.48 34.21 32.10
C ARG A 337 23.10 34.91 33.31
N VAL A 338 22.73 34.53 34.52
CA VAL A 338 23.34 35.06 35.76
C VAL A 338 24.83 34.77 35.78
N ILE A 339 25.23 33.50 35.59
CA ILE A 339 26.65 33.10 35.57
C ILE A 339 27.43 33.88 34.51
N LYS A 340 26.88 33.98 33.29
CA LYS A 340 27.50 34.73 32.19
C LYS A 340 27.71 36.19 32.57
N ASN A 341 26.69 36.87 33.11
CA ASN A 341 26.76 38.27 33.47
C ASN A 341 27.78 38.51 34.59
N THR A 342 27.81 37.66 35.63
CA THR A 342 28.81 37.74 36.71
C THR A 342 30.23 37.52 36.20
N MET A 343 30.44 36.56 35.28
CA MET A 343 31.77 36.32 34.69
C MET A 343 32.24 37.47 33.80
N VAL A 344 31.33 38.13 33.07
CA VAL A 344 31.64 39.37 32.32
C VAL A 344 32.00 40.50 33.29
N GLN A 345 31.21 40.72 34.34
CA GLN A 345 31.48 41.75 35.33
C GLN A 345 32.83 41.54 36.04
N LEU A 346 33.18 40.30 36.38
CA LEU A 346 34.48 39.96 36.98
C LEU A 346 35.65 40.22 36.02
N SER A 347 35.49 39.97 34.71
CA SER A 347 36.53 40.26 33.73
C SER A 347 36.72 41.77 33.51
N GLU A 348 35.63 42.55 33.53
CA GLU A 348 35.67 44.02 33.49
C GLU A 348 36.34 44.61 34.74
N ILE A 349 36.04 44.08 35.94
CA ILE A 349 36.70 44.50 37.19
C ILE A 349 38.20 44.20 37.13
N LEU A 350 38.61 43.02 36.64
CA LEU A 350 40.01 42.65 36.49
C LEU A 350 40.75 43.56 35.49
N LEU A 351 40.13 43.82 34.33
CA LEU A 351 40.65 44.75 33.32
C LEU A 351 40.77 46.19 33.87
N SER A 352 39.80 46.64 34.66
CA SER A 352 39.82 47.93 35.34
C SER A 352 40.97 48.02 36.36
N ALA A 353 41.15 47.00 37.20
CA ALA A 353 42.23 46.97 38.19
C ALA A 353 43.63 46.94 37.57
N LEU A 354 43.79 46.23 36.45
CA LEU A 354 45.02 46.23 35.65
C LEU A 354 45.27 47.60 35.00
N ASN A 355 44.26 48.21 34.37
CA ASN A 355 44.38 49.53 33.74
C ASN A 355 44.64 50.67 34.75
N GLN A 356 44.19 50.52 36.00
CA GLN A 356 44.43 51.47 37.08
C GLN A 356 45.75 51.22 37.84
N ASN A 357 46.62 50.34 37.35
CA ASN A 357 47.92 50.00 37.95
C ASN A 357 47.83 49.48 39.41
N LEU A 358 46.66 48.97 39.83
CA LEU A 358 46.42 48.51 41.20
C LEU A 358 47.12 47.17 41.51
N VAL A 359 47.51 46.42 40.48
CA VAL A 359 48.25 45.16 40.60
C VAL A 359 49.75 45.45 40.53
N GLN A 360 50.38 45.61 41.69
CA GLN A 360 51.83 45.81 41.81
C GLN A 360 52.45 44.88 42.85
N PHE A 361 53.68 44.44 42.60
CA PHE A 361 54.44 43.61 43.54
C PHE A 361 55.93 43.96 43.50
N THR A 362 56.62 43.72 44.60
CA THR A 362 58.05 44.06 44.76
C THR A 362 58.89 42.82 44.47
N LEU A 363 59.66 42.84 43.37
CA LEU A 363 60.45 41.67 42.93
C LEU A 363 61.72 41.48 43.78
N ARG A 364 62.34 42.59 44.19
CA ARG A 364 63.49 42.67 45.10
C ARG A 364 63.54 44.07 45.72
N PRO A 365 64.28 44.30 46.82
CA PRO A 365 64.39 45.63 47.42
C PRO A 365 64.77 46.70 46.38
N GLY A 366 63.96 47.75 46.29
CA GLY A 366 64.12 48.84 45.31
C GLY A 366 63.53 48.59 43.91
N VAL A 367 62.91 47.44 43.63
CA VAL A 367 62.26 47.16 42.32
C VAL A 367 60.78 46.80 42.51
N GLN A 368 59.90 47.76 42.23
CA GLN A 368 58.46 47.55 42.06
C GLN A 368 58.16 47.14 40.61
N VAL A 369 57.25 46.18 40.44
CA VAL A 369 56.73 45.73 39.15
C VAL A 369 55.23 45.97 39.14
N THR A 370 54.76 46.77 38.18
CA THR A 370 53.35 47.10 37.97
C THR A 370 52.81 46.29 36.80
N VAL A 371 51.68 45.60 37.00
CA VAL A 371 51.03 44.78 35.98
C VAL A 371 49.84 45.55 35.42
N TYR A 372 49.90 45.88 34.14
CA TYR A 372 48.84 46.56 33.40
C TYR A 372 48.35 45.69 32.26
N ALA A 373 47.12 45.94 31.79
CA ALA A 373 46.61 45.26 30.61
C ALA A 373 47.26 45.86 29.36
N ALA A 374 48.20 45.14 28.76
CA ALA A 374 48.54 45.40 27.36
C ALA A 374 47.27 45.23 26.52
N HIS A 375 47.17 45.97 25.41
CA HIS A 375 46.15 45.70 24.37
C HIS A 375 46.12 44.19 24.10
N LEU A 376 44.92 43.62 23.85
CA LEU A 376 44.79 42.24 23.40
C LEU A 376 45.41 42.10 22.00
N SER A 377 46.74 41.97 21.95
CA SER A 377 47.35 41.12 20.94
C SER A 377 46.78 39.73 21.16
N ALA A 378 46.31 39.10 20.07
CA ALA A 378 46.22 37.66 20.06
C ALA A 378 47.61 37.16 20.48
N ALA A 379 47.70 36.48 21.62
CA ALA A 379 48.99 36.08 22.17
C ALA A 379 49.73 35.29 21.09
N PRO A 380 51.01 35.62 20.80
CA PRO A 380 51.78 34.77 19.90
C PRO A 380 51.78 33.38 20.53
N LEU A 381 51.41 32.38 19.71
CA LEU A 381 51.51 30.98 20.10
C LEU A 381 52.94 30.76 20.61
N VAL A 382 53.06 30.32 21.87
CA VAL A 382 54.31 29.75 22.35
C VAL A 382 54.46 28.43 21.63
N ASP A 383 55.06 28.49 20.43
CA ASP A 383 55.54 27.33 19.73
C ASP A 383 56.60 26.66 20.61
N THR A 384 56.19 25.64 21.35
CA THR A 384 57.09 24.54 21.72
C THR A 384 57.35 23.69 20.48
N SER A 385 57.91 24.32 19.44
CA SER A 385 58.63 23.64 18.38
C SER A 385 60.10 23.99 18.56
N GLU A 386 60.94 22.96 18.64
CA GLU A 386 62.37 23.14 18.90
C GLU A 386 63.02 23.91 17.74
N ASN A 387 63.92 24.83 18.09
CA ASN A 387 64.69 25.61 17.11
C ASN A 387 65.49 24.70 16.18
N HIS A 388 65.00 24.48 14.96
CA HIS A 388 65.89 24.21 13.82
C HIS A 388 65.52 25.01 12.57
N SER A 389 66.42 25.93 12.25
CA SER A 389 66.51 26.72 11.02
C SER A 389 66.56 25.81 9.77
N GLY A 390 65.39 25.52 9.17
CA GLY A 390 65.30 24.65 7.99
C GLY A 390 64.35 25.11 6.88
N SER A 391 63.22 25.74 7.20
CA SER A 391 62.12 25.95 6.23
C SER A 391 62.39 27.04 5.18
N ALA A 392 63.05 28.15 5.54
CA ALA A 392 63.36 29.22 4.57
C ALA A 392 64.36 28.79 3.49
N MET A 393 65.37 27.98 3.87
CA MET A 393 66.36 27.47 2.91
C MET A 393 65.78 26.33 2.05
N LEU A 394 64.92 25.48 2.62
CA LEU A 394 64.22 24.43 1.87
C LEU A 394 63.17 24.99 0.89
N MET A 395 62.50 26.10 1.19
CA MET A 395 61.62 26.77 0.20
C MET A 395 62.41 27.39 -0.95
N LEU A 396 63.55 28.04 -0.69
CA LEU A 396 64.39 28.58 -1.77
C LEU A 396 64.94 27.47 -2.67
N LEU A 397 65.38 26.35 -2.09
CA LEU A 397 65.83 25.18 -2.86
C LEU A 397 64.69 24.51 -3.63
N SER A 398 63.49 24.36 -3.04
CA SER A 398 62.36 23.72 -3.73
C SER A 398 61.81 24.56 -4.88
N VAL A 399 61.75 25.88 -4.76
CA VAL A 399 61.35 26.79 -5.85
C VAL A 399 62.37 26.76 -6.99
N VAL A 400 63.67 26.71 -6.70
CA VAL A 400 64.72 26.59 -7.74
C VAL A 400 64.67 25.23 -8.44
N VAL A 401 64.48 24.13 -7.70
CA VAL A 401 64.37 22.78 -8.28
C VAL A 401 63.08 22.64 -9.11
N LEU A 402 61.95 23.18 -8.64
CA LEU A 402 60.69 23.17 -9.40
C LEU A 402 60.77 24.04 -10.65
N GLY A 403 61.45 25.20 -10.58
CA GLY A 403 61.73 26.05 -11.73
C GLY A 403 62.59 25.33 -12.79
N LEU A 404 63.64 24.62 -12.37
CA LEU A 404 64.45 23.79 -13.27
C LEU A 404 63.66 22.62 -13.87
N ALA A 405 62.82 21.94 -13.08
CA ALA A 405 61.97 20.86 -13.58
C ALA A 405 60.95 21.36 -14.61
N ILE A 406 60.29 22.49 -14.36
CA ILE A 406 59.38 23.14 -15.31
C ILE A 406 60.13 23.56 -16.59
N PHE A 407 61.34 24.11 -16.47
CA PHE A 407 62.17 24.48 -17.62
C PHE A 407 62.54 23.26 -18.48
N VAL A 408 62.96 22.14 -17.86
CA VAL A 408 63.29 20.90 -18.57
C VAL A 408 62.05 20.30 -19.27
N VAL A 409 60.90 20.22 -18.58
CA VAL A 409 59.64 19.76 -19.17
C VAL A 409 59.21 20.67 -20.33
N TYR A 410 59.31 21.99 -20.19
CA TYR A 410 59.00 22.95 -21.25
C TYR A 410 59.91 22.78 -22.48
N LYS A 411 61.21 22.52 -22.27
CA LYS A 411 62.19 22.27 -23.35
C LYS A 411 61.98 20.94 -24.07
N PHE A 412 61.60 19.88 -23.35
CA PHE A 412 61.41 18.53 -23.92
C PHE A 412 60.02 18.33 -24.55
N LYS A 413 58.95 18.97 -24.07
CA LYS A 413 57.59 18.79 -24.62
C LYS A 413 57.35 19.52 -25.96
N ARG A 414 58.38 20.15 -26.55
CA ARG A 414 58.26 20.99 -27.76
C ARG A 414 59.04 20.49 -28.99
N LYS A 415 59.49 19.23 -29.03
CA LYS A 415 60.08 18.64 -30.25
C LYS A 415 59.66 17.19 -30.59
N ILE A 416 58.64 17.08 -31.47
CA ILE A 416 58.50 16.16 -32.64
C ILE A 416 58.31 14.63 -32.34
N PRO A 417 57.49 13.85 -33.08
CA PRO A 417 56.10 14.01 -33.53
C PRO A 417 55.23 12.76 -33.18
N GLY A 418 53.97 12.65 -33.64
CA GLY A 418 53.10 11.49 -33.37
C GLY A 418 52.59 10.73 -34.61
N LEU A 419 51.85 9.63 -34.36
CA LEU A 419 50.88 8.95 -35.24
C LEU A 419 49.99 8.09 -34.30
N ASN A 420 48.69 8.38 -34.16
CA ASN A 420 47.53 7.74 -34.83
C ASN A 420 47.50 6.20 -34.66
N VAL A 421 46.41 5.51 -34.32
CA VAL A 421 44.97 5.81 -34.12
C VAL A 421 44.48 4.95 -32.92
N TYR A 422 43.24 4.97 -32.42
CA TYR A 422 41.95 5.46 -32.91
C TYR A 422 41.06 5.92 -31.73
N ALA A 423 40.29 6.99 -31.88
CA ALA A 423 39.12 7.32 -31.04
C ALA A 423 38.14 8.12 -31.89
N GLN A 424 36.85 7.79 -31.87
CA GLN A 424 35.82 8.54 -32.61
C GLN A 424 34.77 9.08 -31.63
N MET A 425 34.46 10.36 -31.82
CA MET A 425 33.74 11.21 -30.87
C MET A 425 32.24 10.90 -30.82
N GLN A 426 31.62 11.26 -29.70
CA GLN A 426 30.24 11.74 -29.73
C GLN A 426 30.04 12.86 -28.72
N ASN A 427 29.75 14.06 -29.22
CA ASN A 427 29.25 15.18 -28.44
C ASN A 427 28.62 16.19 -29.41
N GLU A 428 27.29 16.34 -29.41
CA GLU A 428 26.61 17.62 -29.71
C GLU A 428 25.10 17.56 -29.42
N LYS A 429 24.51 18.76 -29.35
CA LYS A 429 23.09 19.09 -29.10
C LYS A 429 22.25 18.87 -30.40
N GLU A 430 20.95 19.15 -30.55
CA GLU A 430 19.95 19.93 -29.79
C GLU A 430 18.53 19.48 -30.23
N GLN A 431 17.56 19.49 -29.30
CA GLN A 431 16.18 20.06 -29.42
C GLN A 431 15.22 19.81 -30.62
N GLU A 432 14.00 19.31 -30.33
CA GLU A 432 12.65 19.74 -30.82
C GLU A 432 11.60 18.90 -30.04
N MET A 433 10.71 19.42 -29.17
CA MET A 433 9.55 20.34 -29.28
C MET A 433 8.24 19.72 -29.82
N ILE A 434 7.13 20.04 -29.11
CA ILE A 434 5.68 20.03 -29.43
C ILE A 434 4.90 18.84 -28.80
N PRO A 435 3.72 19.02 -28.15
CA PRO A 435 2.78 20.16 -28.21
C PRO A 435 2.37 20.86 -26.89
N SER A 436 1.76 22.04 -27.06
CA SER A 436 0.82 22.72 -26.16
C SER A 436 -0.56 22.80 -26.88
N PRO A 437 -1.63 23.48 -26.39
CA PRO A 437 -2.10 23.77 -25.02
C PRO A 437 -3.63 23.44 -24.86
N VAL A 438 -4.32 24.08 -23.89
CA VAL A 438 -5.81 24.28 -23.78
C VAL A 438 -6.59 23.09 -23.16
N SER A 439 -7.54 23.24 -22.21
CA SER A 439 -8.14 24.41 -21.50
C SER A 439 -8.55 24.08 -20.06
N LEU A 440 -8.57 25.11 -19.20
CA LEU A 440 -9.35 25.19 -17.95
C LEU A 440 -10.69 25.91 -18.20
N THR A 441 -11.78 25.38 -17.63
CA THR A 441 -12.98 26.08 -17.07
C THR A 441 -13.83 25.00 -16.36
N GLU A 442 -14.13 25.09 -15.06
CA GLU A 442 -15.37 25.69 -14.49
C GLU A 442 -16.65 25.18 -15.19
N SER A 443 -17.69 24.61 -14.54
CA SER A 443 -18.37 24.91 -13.26
C SER A 443 -19.41 23.78 -12.98
N THR A 444 -20.15 23.61 -11.86
CA THR A 444 -20.22 24.19 -10.50
C THR A 444 -21.03 23.26 -9.54
N LEU A 445 -20.96 23.50 -8.22
CA LEU A 445 -22.03 23.36 -7.19
C LEU A 445 -22.95 22.12 -7.14
N VAL A 446 -22.91 21.35 -6.03
CA VAL A 446 -24.02 21.19 -5.03
C VAL A 446 -23.39 20.88 -3.65
N SER A 447 -24.02 21.35 -2.56
CA SER A 447 -23.73 21.04 -1.14
C SER A 447 -25.05 21.13 -0.34
N PRO A 448 -25.09 20.95 0.99
CA PRO A 448 -25.11 19.68 1.72
C PRO A 448 -26.43 19.47 2.50
N ASN A 449 -26.58 18.35 3.23
CA ASN A 449 -27.55 18.14 4.34
C ASN A 449 -27.30 16.76 4.97
N THR A 450 -27.38 16.43 6.27
CA THR A 450 -27.36 17.06 7.61
C THR A 450 -27.48 15.86 8.61
N PRO A 451 -27.14 15.98 9.91
CA PRO A 451 -26.88 14.82 10.78
C PRO A 451 -28.02 14.44 11.76
N ARG A 452 -28.06 13.17 12.18
CA ARG A 452 -28.82 12.58 13.32
C ARG A 452 -28.22 11.21 13.68
N GLU A 453 -28.25 10.69 14.91
CA GLU A 453 -28.50 11.29 16.23
C GLU A 453 -27.89 10.37 17.31
N LEU A 454 -27.69 10.90 18.52
CA LEU A 454 -27.09 10.22 19.68
C LEU A 454 -28.08 9.22 20.32
N VAL A 455 -27.64 8.01 20.68
CA VAL A 455 -28.34 7.15 21.66
C VAL A 455 -27.35 6.57 22.69
N THR A 456 -27.78 6.57 23.94
CA THR A 456 -26.99 6.43 25.17
C THR A 456 -26.71 4.98 25.59
N SER A 457 -25.68 4.80 26.42
CA SER A 457 -25.29 3.57 27.13
C SER A 457 -26.44 2.89 27.94
N PRO A 458 -26.20 1.66 28.41
CA PRO A 458 -25.99 1.52 29.86
C PRO A 458 -24.65 0.88 30.28
N GLU A 459 -24.07 1.50 31.31
CA GLU A 459 -23.22 0.94 32.38
C GLU A 459 -23.89 -0.26 33.09
N LEU A 460 -23.27 -1.13 33.89
CA LEU A 460 -21.88 -1.36 34.36
C LEU A 460 -21.87 -2.68 35.16
N MET A 461 -20.76 -3.42 35.19
CA MET A 461 -20.38 -4.19 36.39
C MET A 461 -18.86 -4.19 36.53
N ASP A 462 -18.37 -3.41 37.49
CA ASP A 462 -16.96 -3.40 37.87
C ASP A 462 -16.54 -4.73 38.52
N THR A 463 -15.30 -5.11 38.29
CA THR A 463 -14.57 -5.95 39.25
C THR A 463 -13.12 -5.47 39.27
N GLU A 464 -12.74 -4.74 40.32
CA GLU A 464 -11.37 -4.26 40.49
C GLU A 464 -10.39 -5.44 40.56
N LEU A 465 -9.53 -5.58 39.53
CA LEU A 465 -8.28 -6.32 39.67
C LEU A 465 -7.11 -5.36 39.50
N ASN A 466 -6.61 -4.92 40.66
CA ASN A 466 -5.56 -3.91 40.81
C ASN A 466 -4.24 -4.38 40.18
N THR A 467 -4.07 -4.12 38.89
CA THR A 467 -2.87 -4.43 38.12
C THR A 467 -2.30 -3.13 37.55
N ARG A 468 -1.15 -2.71 38.08
CA ARG A 468 -0.43 -1.53 37.59
C ARG A 468 -0.12 -1.73 36.10
N PRO A 469 -0.57 -0.84 35.19
CA PRO A 469 -0.21 -0.95 33.79
C PRO A 469 1.30 -0.71 33.65
N ILE A 470 2.00 -1.69 33.07
CA ILE A 470 3.38 -1.51 32.58
C ILE A 470 3.27 -0.73 31.27
N GLY A 471 2.99 0.57 31.38
CA GLY A 471 2.85 1.46 30.22
C GLY A 471 4.18 1.64 29.47
N CYS A 472 4.13 2.28 28.29
CA CYS A 472 5.32 2.75 27.59
C CYS A 472 6.25 3.48 28.59
N ILE A 473 7.45 2.94 28.79
CA ILE A 473 8.25 3.23 30.00
C ILE A 473 8.57 4.73 30.08
N LYS A 474 8.01 5.41 31.10
CA LYS A 474 8.43 6.76 31.47
C LYS A 474 9.91 6.72 31.88
N PRO A 475 10.76 7.60 31.32
CA PRO A 475 12.19 7.54 31.58
C PRO A 475 12.46 8.03 33.00
N HIS A 476 13.20 7.24 33.78
CA HIS A 476 14.03 7.82 34.82
C HIS A 476 15.11 8.67 34.14
N ALA A 477 15.45 9.83 34.70
CA ALA A 477 16.33 10.85 34.11
C ALA A 477 17.79 10.42 33.78
N HIS A 478 18.14 9.14 33.91
CA HIS A 478 19.48 8.60 33.74
C HIS A 478 19.60 7.41 32.76
N VAL A 479 18.53 7.00 32.07
CA VAL A 479 18.61 5.88 31.12
C VAL A 479 18.80 6.40 29.68
N LYS A 480 20.02 6.25 29.15
CA LYS A 480 20.30 6.43 27.72
C LYS A 480 19.87 5.19 26.94
N PHE A 481 18.93 5.35 26.01
CA PHE A 481 18.65 4.37 24.96
C PHE A 481 19.17 4.90 23.63
N SER A 482 19.92 4.07 22.91
CA SER A 482 20.40 4.36 21.56
C SER A 482 20.02 3.19 20.64
N ASN A 483 19.27 3.51 19.59
CA ASN A 483 19.03 2.63 18.44
C ASN A 483 19.63 3.37 17.22
N GLU A 484 20.95 3.30 17.11
CA GLU A 484 21.74 4.27 16.36
C GLU A 484 21.92 3.95 14.87
N LEU A 485 21.81 4.98 14.05
CA LEU A 485 22.74 5.24 12.95
C LEU A 485 23.22 6.70 13.12
N PRO A 486 24.40 6.96 13.71
CA PRO A 486 24.89 8.32 13.88
C PRO A 486 25.22 8.90 12.50
N THR A 487 24.60 10.01 12.15
CA THR A 487 24.92 10.74 10.91
C THR A 487 25.98 11.78 11.22
N TYR A 488 27.21 11.49 10.81
CA TYR A 488 28.34 12.42 10.92
C TYR A 488 28.24 13.49 9.83
N ILE A 489 28.38 14.75 10.23
CA ILE A 489 28.41 15.88 9.31
C ILE A 489 29.61 16.75 9.67
N ASN A 490 30.36 17.15 8.65
CA ASN A 490 31.49 18.07 8.76
C ASN A 490 30.95 19.50 8.61
N ILE A 491 31.01 20.31 9.67
CA ILE A 491 30.36 21.64 9.78
C ILE A 491 31.36 22.78 9.55
#